data_AF-K1TG69-F1
#
_entry.id   AF-K1TG69-F1
#
_cell.length_a   1.000
_cell.length_b   1.000
_cell.length_c   1.000
_cell.angle_alpha   90.00
_cell.angle_beta   90.00
_cell.angle_gamma   90.00
#
_symmetry.space_group_name_H-M   'P 1'
#
loop_
_entity.id
_entity.type
_entity.pdbx_description
1 polymer ?
#
loop_
_entity_poly.entity_id
_entity_poly.type
_entity_poly.pdbx_seq_one_letter_code
_entity_poly.pdbx_strand_id
1 'polypeptide(L)'
;MPFNVLAPFYTGIDRTPEYLSATTGKVSTENFYWMSRMIAAMADASYNKSVFHIERYQEKVAAKSHEILNRYDTLLEQETDEETRKKLQEEANEKIAGMLQCAAADTLDKVLYELSGQMKNAYARSDA
;
A
#
# COMPACT_ATOMS: atom_id res chain seq x y z
N MET A 1 -2.61 -16.04 4.38
CA MET A 1 -3.07 -14.67 4.69
C MET A 1 -3.34 -13.94 3.37
N PRO A 2 -4.27 -12.98 3.32
CA PRO A 2 -4.47 -12.17 2.11
C PRO A 2 -3.16 -11.43 1.75
N PHE A 3 -2.82 -11.32 0.45
CA PHE A 3 -1.65 -10.56 -0.03
C PHE A 3 -1.86 -9.04 -0.05
N ASN A 4 -2.71 -8.53 0.84
CA ASN A 4 -3.09 -7.12 0.91
C ASN A 4 -2.84 -6.55 2.31
N VAL A 5 -3.01 -5.25 2.45
CA VAL A 5 -2.88 -4.49 3.70
C VAL A 5 -4.16 -3.71 3.99
N LEU A 6 -4.34 -3.35 5.26
CA LEU A 6 -5.37 -2.44 5.72
C LEU A 6 -4.78 -1.02 5.84
N ALA A 7 -5.48 -0.04 5.27
CA ALA A 7 -5.15 1.37 5.40
C ALA A 7 -6.13 2.03 6.37
N PRO A 8 -5.70 2.42 7.59
CA PRO A 8 -6.61 3.01 8.55
C PRO A 8 -6.84 4.48 8.21
N PHE A 9 -8.09 4.85 7.95
CA PHE A 9 -8.48 6.22 7.64
C PHE A 9 -9.42 6.79 8.69
N TYR A 10 -9.25 8.07 8.98
CA TYR A 10 -10.24 8.86 9.70
C TYR A 10 -11.52 8.97 8.86
N THR A 11 -12.67 8.94 9.53
CA THR A 11 -13.99 8.94 8.88
C THR A 11 -14.66 10.31 8.84
N GLY A 12 -14.17 11.29 9.62
CA GLY A 12 -14.71 12.65 9.68
C GLY A 12 -14.27 13.54 8.51
N ILE A 13 -14.23 12.98 7.30
CA ILE A 13 -13.68 13.59 6.08
C ILE A 13 -14.77 13.77 5.02
N ASP A 14 -14.56 14.70 4.08
CA ASP A 14 -15.43 14.86 2.91
C ASP A 14 -14.83 14.16 1.67
N ARG A 15 -13.49 14.04 1.63
CA ARG A 15 -12.78 13.41 0.50
C ARG A 15 -11.92 12.23 0.92
N THR A 16 -12.13 11.09 0.28
CA THR A 16 -11.23 9.93 0.36
C THR A 16 -10.04 10.11 -0.59
N PRO A 17 -8.80 9.81 -0.17
CA PRO A 17 -7.62 9.89 -1.03
C PRO A 17 -7.80 9.21 -2.38
N GLU A 18 -7.33 9.87 -3.45
CA GLU A 18 -7.56 9.44 -4.85
C GLU A 18 -7.04 8.03 -5.12
N TYR A 19 -5.90 7.68 -4.51
CA TYR A 19 -5.29 6.35 -4.62
C TYR A 19 -6.24 5.21 -4.22
N LEU A 20 -7.21 5.46 -3.32
CA LEU A 20 -8.21 4.46 -2.89
C LEU A 20 -9.62 4.71 -3.44
N SER A 21 -9.94 5.93 -3.89
CA SER A 21 -11.30 6.29 -4.34
C SER A 21 -11.52 6.22 -5.86
N ALA A 22 -10.47 6.37 -6.67
CA ALA A 22 -10.60 6.53 -8.12
C ALA A 22 -10.51 5.21 -8.92
N THR A 23 -11.17 4.13 -8.47
CA THR A 23 -11.15 2.86 -9.21
C THR A 23 -12.03 2.94 -10.46
N THR A 24 -11.43 2.70 -11.63
CA THR A 24 -12.13 2.57 -12.91
C THR A 24 -11.99 1.15 -13.46
N GLY A 25 -12.72 0.83 -14.54
CA GLY A 25 -12.56 -0.44 -15.26
C GLY A 25 -11.19 -0.61 -15.94
N LYS A 26 -10.37 0.44 -16.04
CA LYS A 26 -9.04 0.39 -16.63
C LYS A 26 -8.01 0.01 -15.57
N VAL A 27 -7.25 -1.05 -15.84
CA VAL A 27 -6.14 -1.50 -14.97
C VAL A 27 -5.05 -0.42 -14.90
N SER A 28 -4.56 -0.14 -13.68
CA SER A 28 -3.48 0.82 -13.42
C SER A 28 -2.71 0.49 -12.15
N THR A 29 -1.46 0.93 -12.05
CA THR A 29 -0.67 0.94 -10.78
C THR A 29 -0.98 2.17 -9.92
N GLU A 30 -1.73 3.14 -10.46
CA GLU A 30 -2.08 4.40 -9.79
C GLU A 30 -3.32 4.29 -8.90
N ASN A 31 -3.96 3.11 -8.82
CA ASN A 31 -5.09 2.87 -7.93
C ASN A 31 -4.87 1.59 -7.12
N PHE A 32 -5.15 1.67 -5.82
CA PHE A 32 -4.85 0.61 -4.86
C PHE A 32 -5.55 -0.71 -5.17
N TYR A 33 -6.80 -0.67 -5.68
CA TYR A 33 -7.54 -1.87 -6.04
C TYR A 33 -6.77 -2.72 -7.07
N TRP A 34 -6.32 -2.10 -8.15
CA TRP A 34 -5.56 -2.78 -9.20
C TRP A 34 -4.16 -3.15 -8.73
N MET A 35 -3.48 -2.25 -8.04
CA MET A 35 -2.16 -2.50 -7.45
C MET A 35 -2.17 -3.76 -6.56
N SER A 36 -3.14 -3.84 -5.65
CA SER A 36 -3.32 -4.96 -4.73
C SER A 36 -3.55 -6.28 -5.48
N ARG A 37 -4.37 -6.28 -6.54
CA ARG A 37 -4.61 -7.47 -7.36
C ARG A 37 -3.38 -7.92 -8.12
N MET A 38 -2.57 -7.00 -8.64
CA MET A 38 -1.32 -7.32 -9.33
C MET A 38 -0.30 -7.95 -8.37
N ILE A 39 -0.13 -7.35 -7.18
CA ILE A 39 0.72 -7.91 -6.12
C ILE A 39 0.26 -9.32 -5.76
N ALA A 40 -1.04 -9.50 -5.50
CA ALA A 40 -1.60 -10.79 -5.12
C ALA A 40 -1.38 -11.87 -6.20
N ALA A 41 -1.65 -11.55 -7.47
CA ALA A 41 -1.50 -12.50 -8.56
C ALA A 41 -0.03 -12.91 -8.78
N MET A 42 0.91 -11.97 -8.67
CA MET A 42 2.34 -12.25 -8.85
C MET A 42 2.92 -13.01 -7.65
N ALA A 43 2.55 -12.60 -6.43
CA ALA A 43 2.99 -13.25 -5.21
C ALA A 43 2.45 -14.68 -5.11
N ASP A 44 1.22 -14.95 -5.56
CA ASP A 44 0.67 -16.31 -5.61
C ASP A 44 1.50 -17.21 -6.54
N ALA A 45 1.81 -16.72 -7.75
CA ALA A 45 2.56 -17.48 -8.74
C ALA A 45 4.02 -17.76 -8.33
N SER A 46 4.62 -16.92 -7.49
CA SER A 46 5.99 -17.06 -6.96
C SER A 46 6.02 -17.22 -5.43
N TYR A 47 5.00 -17.84 -4.84
CA TYR A 47 4.71 -17.83 -3.39
C TYR A 47 5.92 -18.02 -2.47
N ASN A 48 6.67 -19.11 -2.65
CA ASN A 48 7.80 -19.45 -1.78
C ASN A 48 8.90 -18.38 -1.76
N LYS A 49 9.00 -17.58 -2.83
CA LYS A 49 9.97 -16.48 -2.94
C LYS A 49 9.36 -15.10 -2.66
N SER A 50 8.04 -15.01 -2.50
CA SER A 50 7.34 -13.72 -2.37
C SER A 50 6.70 -13.50 -1.02
N VAL A 51 6.37 -14.56 -0.28
CA VAL A 51 5.63 -14.45 0.99
C VAL A 51 6.30 -13.52 2.01
N PHE A 52 7.63 -13.55 2.11
CA PHE A 52 8.37 -12.68 3.03
C PHE A 52 8.36 -11.19 2.60
N HIS A 53 8.24 -10.90 1.30
CA HIS A 53 8.05 -9.52 0.83
C HIS A 53 6.67 -9.01 1.23
N ILE A 54 5.65 -9.87 1.18
CA ILE A 54 4.29 -9.54 1.64
C ILE A 54 4.24 -9.29 3.15
N GLU A 55 4.87 -10.14 3.96
CA GLU A 55 4.91 -9.97 5.42
C GLU A 55 5.57 -8.64 5.80
N ARG A 56 6.73 -8.33 5.19
CA ARG A 56 7.42 -7.04 5.37
C ARG A 56 6.57 -5.85 4.92
N TYR A 57 5.82 -6.01 3.83
CA TYR A 57 4.89 -5.00 3.34
C TYR A 57 3.78 -4.72 4.36
N GLN A 58 3.17 -5.78 4.90
CA GLN A 58 2.13 -5.69 5.93
C GLN A 58 2.64 -5.03 7.21
N GLU A 59 3.78 -5.46 7.72
CA GLU A 59 4.41 -4.87 8.91
C GLU A 59 4.75 -3.40 8.70
N LYS A 60 5.33 -3.05 7.55
CA LYS A 60 5.71 -1.68 7.22
C LYS A 60 4.50 -0.75 7.17
N VAL A 61 3.44 -1.16 6.47
CA VAL A 61 2.21 -0.36 6.36
C VAL A 61 1.57 -0.20 7.74
N ALA A 62 1.41 -1.29 8.50
CA ALA A 62 0.83 -1.22 9.84
C ALA A 62 1.62 -0.26 10.75
N ALA A 63 2.94 -0.43 10.84
CA ALA A 63 3.80 0.40 11.70
C ALA A 63 3.77 1.88 11.29
N LYS A 64 3.89 2.18 9.99
CA LYS A 64 3.91 3.55 9.51
C LYS A 64 2.55 4.23 9.57
N SER A 65 1.47 3.49 9.35
CA SER A 65 0.13 4.03 9.58
C SER A 65 -0.10 4.37 11.06
N HIS A 66 0.32 3.51 12.00
CA HIS A 66 0.24 3.83 13.42
C HIS A 66 1.05 5.07 13.81
N GLU A 67 2.27 5.23 13.26
CA GLU A 67 3.08 6.42 13.48
C GLU A 67 2.35 7.70 13.02
N ILE A 68 1.72 7.68 11.85
CA ILE A 68 0.96 8.82 11.32
C ILE A 68 -0.26 9.08 12.19
N LEU A 69 -1.05 8.05 12.52
CA LEU A 69 -2.24 8.20 13.37
C LEU A 69 -1.89 8.81 14.72
N ASN A 70 -0.90 8.28 15.44
CA ASN A 70 -0.53 8.79 16.76
C ASN A 70 -0.15 10.29 16.73
N ARG A 71 0.55 10.71 15.67
CA ARG A 71 0.90 12.12 15.46
C ARG A 71 -0.36 12.97 15.25
N TYR A 72 -1.26 12.52 14.40
CA TYR A 72 -2.47 13.28 14.07
C TYR A 72 -3.52 13.25 15.18
N ASP A 73 -3.61 12.16 15.94
CA ASP A 73 -4.44 12.06 17.14
C ASP A 73 -4.02 13.13 18.16
N THR A 74 -2.71 13.31 18.39
CA THR A 74 -2.19 14.37 19.28
C THR A 74 -2.56 15.77 18.80
N LEU A 75 -2.52 16.02 17.49
CA LEU A 75 -2.92 17.32 16.91
C LEU A 75 -4.43 17.54 17.04
N LEU A 76 -5.22 16.49 16.80
CA LEU A 76 -6.67 16.52 16.90
C LEU A 76 -7.13 16.71 18.35
N GLU A 77 -6.44 16.18 19.35
CA GLU A 77 -6.77 16.43 20.76
C GLU A 77 -6.71 17.92 21.14
N GLN A 78 -5.87 18.69 20.46
CA GLN A 78 -5.67 20.12 20.73
C GLN A 78 -6.57 21.02 19.88
N GLU A 79 -7.19 20.48 18.83
CA GLU A 79 -8.01 21.24 17.89
C GLU A 79 -9.51 21.13 18.24
N THR A 80 -10.17 22.26 18.33
CA THR A 80 -11.60 22.35 18.69
C THR A 80 -12.47 22.81 17.54
N ASP A 81 -11.89 23.48 16.54
CA ASP A 81 -12.59 23.92 15.34
C ASP A 81 -12.86 22.74 14.39
N GLU A 82 -14.13 22.46 14.12
CA GLU A 82 -14.54 21.29 13.33
C GLU A 82 -13.98 21.31 11.90
N GLU A 83 -13.90 22.48 11.25
CA GLU A 83 -13.37 22.60 9.89
C GLU A 83 -11.87 22.27 9.86
N THR A 84 -11.12 22.78 10.84
CA THR A 84 -9.69 22.51 10.98
C THR A 84 -9.42 21.04 11.34
N ARG A 85 -10.22 20.44 12.24
CA ARG A 85 -10.15 19.01 12.54
C ARG A 85 -10.34 18.16 11.29
N LYS A 86 -11.35 18.48 10.47
CA LYS A 86 -11.61 17.79 9.21
C LYS A 86 -10.40 17.86 8.27
N LYS A 87 -9.83 19.07 8.08
CA LYS A 87 -8.64 19.25 7.24
C LYS A 87 -7.43 18.43 7.74
N LEU A 88 -7.22 18.35 9.05
CA LEU A 88 -6.17 17.52 9.64
C LEU A 88 -6.41 16.03 9.38
N GLN A 89 -7.65 15.55 9.50
CA GLN A 89 -8.01 14.17 9.19
C GLN A 89 -7.80 13.83 7.70
N GLU A 90 -8.19 14.73 6.80
CA GLU A 90 -7.94 14.58 5.36
C GLU A 90 -6.44 14.56 5.04
N GLU A 91 -5.66 15.46 5.65
CA GLU A 91 -4.20 15.48 5.48
C GLU A 91 -3.56 14.16 5.96
N ALA A 92 -3.99 13.64 7.11
CA ALA A 92 -3.51 12.37 7.63
C ALA A 92 -3.84 11.21 6.68
N ASN A 93 -5.07 11.16 6.17
CA ASN A 93 -5.49 10.15 5.22
C ASN A 93 -4.69 10.21 3.91
N GLU A 94 -4.43 11.42 3.37
CA GLU A 94 -3.58 11.59 2.19
C GLU A 94 -2.13 11.13 2.45
N LYS A 95 -1.58 11.38 3.64
CA LYS A 95 -0.25 10.86 4.01
C LYS A 95 -0.22 9.34 4.13
N ILE A 96 -1.26 8.74 4.72
CA ILE A 96 -1.38 7.28 4.81
C ILE A 96 -1.51 6.67 3.41
N ALA A 97 -2.32 7.27 2.54
CA ALA A 97 -2.49 6.83 1.16
C ALA A 97 -1.20 6.94 0.34
N GLY A 98 -0.48 8.06 0.45
CA GLY A 98 0.81 8.24 -0.22
C GLY A 98 1.88 7.26 0.29
N MET A 99 1.95 7.04 1.61
CA MET A 99 2.84 6.03 2.21
C MET A 99 2.51 4.62 1.70
N LEU A 100 1.23 4.28 1.69
CA LEU A 100 0.72 3.01 1.17
C LEU A 100 1.09 2.82 -0.31
N GLN A 101 0.89 3.84 -1.14
CA GLN A 101 1.22 3.79 -2.57
C GLN A 101 2.71 3.48 -2.79
N CYS A 102 3.60 4.14 -2.05
CA CYS A 102 5.04 3.86 -2.09
C CYS A 102 5.37 2.44 -1.64
N ALA A 103 4.77 1.97 -0.55
CA ALA A 103 5.01 0.62 -0.04
C ALA A 103 4.46 -0.46 -0.99
N ALA A 104 3.31 -0.22 -1.62
CA ALA A 104 2.72 -1.12 -2.60
C ALA A 104 3.56 -1.18 -3.88
N ALA A 105 4.08 -0.04 -4.36
CA ALA A 105 4.95 0.01 -5.54
C ALA A 105 6.26 -0.77 -5.31
N ASP A 106 6.90 -0.57 -4.16
CA ASP A 106 8.10 -1.33 -3.75
C ASP A 106 7.82 -2.84 -3.64
N THR A 107 6.64 -3.20 -3.14
CA THR A 107 6.24 -4.62 -3.04
C THR A 107 5.97 -5.22 -4.42
N LEU A 108 5.28 -4.48 -5.31
CA LEU A 108 5.02 -4.90 -6.67
C LEU A 108 6.33 -5.17 -7.42
N ASP A 109 7.31 -4.27 -7.31
CA ASP A 109 8.65 -4.43 -7.89
C ASP A 109 9.30 -5.74 -7.45
N LYS A 110 9.31 -6.01 -6.13
CA LYS A 110 9.91 -7.21 -5.56
C LYS A 110 9.22 -8.49 -6.03
N VAL A 111 7.89 -8.56 -5.98
CA VAL A 111 7.18 -9.80 -6.38
C VAL A 111 7.22 -10.02 -7.89
N LEU A 112 7.26 -8.93 -8.68
CA LEU A 112 7.49 -9.00 -10.12
C LEU A 112 8.89 -9.54 -10.42
N TYR A 113 9.91 -9.07 -9.70
CA TYR A 113 11.27 -9.58 -9.83
C TYR A 113 11.35 -11.09 -9.53
N GLU A 114 10.80 -11.52 -8.39
CA GLU A 114 10.79 -12.93 -7.98
C GLU A 114 10.05 -13.85 -8.97
N LEU A 115 8.94 -13.35 -9.53
CA LEU A 115 8.19 -14.05 -10.57
C LEU A 115 8.96 -14.10 -11.89
N SER A 116 9.55 -12.99 -12.31
CA SER A 116 10.27 -12.89 -13.59
C SER A 116 11.48 -13.84 -13.65
N GLY A 117 12.18 -14.01 -12.52
CA GLY A 117 13.28 -14.96 -12.39
C GLY A 117 12.88 -16.44 -12.48
N GLN A 118 11.58 -16.74 -12.51
CA GLN A 118 11.03 -18.09 -12.64
C GLN A 118 10.32 -18.33 -13.98
N MET A 119 10.35 -17.35 -14.89
CA MET A 119 9.71 -17.49 -16.19
C MET A 119 10.34 -18.62 -17.00
N LYS A 120 9.49 -19.41 -17.67
CA LYS A 120 9.95 -20.55 -18.50
C LYS A 120 10.78 -20.12 -19.72
N ASN A 121 10.59 -18.89 -20.19
CA ASN A 121 11.40 -18.30 -21.25
C ASN A 121 12.67 -17.66 -20.66
N ALA A 122 13.46 -18.46 -19.93
CA ALA A 122 14.70 -18.03 -19.31
C ALA A 122 15.83 -18.96 -19.71
N TYR A 123 17.01 -18.39 -19.94
CA TYR A 123 18.27 -19.11 -20.10
C TYR A 123 19.32 -18.41 -19.23
N ALA A 124 19.92 -19.15 -18.30
CA ALA A 124 21.00 -18.66 -17.46
C ALA A 124 22.25 -19.49 -17.73
N ARG A 125 23.34 -18.86 -18.17
CA ARG A 125 24.65 -19.49 -18.29
C ARG A 125 25.40 -19.29 -16.99
N SER A 126 25.66 -20.37 -16.27
CA SER A 126 26.56 -20.35 -15.10
C SER A 126 27.96 -19.98 -15.59
N ASP A 127 28.57 -18.97 -14.99
CA ASP A 127 29.94 -18.50 -15.26
C ASP A 127 30.98 -19.16 -14.34
N ALA A 128 30.62 -20.31 -13.76
CA ALA A 128 31.49 -21.14 -12.93
C ALA A 128 32.61 -21.80 -13.75
#